data_AF-A0A950SXK7-F1
#
_entry.id   AF-A0A950SXK7-F1
#
_cell.length_a   1.000
_cell.length_b   1.000
_cell.length_c   1.000
_cell.angle_alpha   90.00
_cell.angle_beta   90.00
_cell.angle_gamma   90.00
#
_symmetry.space_group_name_H-M   'P 1'
#
loop_
_entity.id
_entity.type
_entity.pdbx_description
1 polymer ?
#
loop_
_entity_poly.entity_id
_entity_poly.type
_entity_poly.pdbx_seq_one_letter_code
_entity_poly.pdbx_strand_id
1 'polypeptide(L)'
;MMVQPGITYYIDPAVATGYIYQTGAGNPNFASVELPDIGNPNPYDLYLWNGSAFVFDTTLAADTLFDFGPGGVSEFEVLGIDPALGLDPDNTTAFITALTFESAGDFTGTMTPITTNVSAVPEPASLAVFASGLLGLGVIRRRRAVPSRSGPSIL
;
A
#
# COMPACT_ATOMS: atom_id res chain seq x y z
N MET A 1 7.57 14.72 -14.01
CA MET A 1 7.07 13.90 -15.15
C MET A 1 6.65 14.84 -16.27
N MET A 2 7.03 14.57 -17.52
CA MET A 2 6.55 15.34 -18.68
C MET A 2 5.36 14.61 -19.30
N VAL A 3 4.24 15.31 -19.53
CA VAL A 3 3.00 14.75 -20.09
C VAL A 3 2.85 15.11 -21.57
N GLN A 4 2.30 14.19 -22.37
CA GLN A 4 2.09 14.35 -23.81
C GLN A 4 0.59 14.37 -24.15
N PRO A 5 0.14 15.26 -25.06
CA PRO A 5 -1.24 15.29 -25.52
C PRO A 5 -1.67 13.93 -26.10
N GLY A 6 -2.87 13.46 -25.72
CA GLY A 6 -3.45 12.23 -26.26
C GLY A 6 -2.94 10.92 -25.64
N ILE A 7 -2.03 10.99 -24.66
CA ILE A 7 -1.59 9.83 -23.88
C ILE A 7 -2.43 9.74 -22.60
N THR A 8 -3.01 8.57 -22.35
CA THR A 8 -3.68 8.27 -21.08
C THR A 8 -2.64 7.96 -20.01
N TYR A 9 -2.72 8.67 -18.88
CA TYR A 9 -1.90 8.43 -17.69
C TYR A 9 -2.80 7.91 -16.57
N TYR A 10 -2.42 6.79 -15.98
CA TYR A 10 -3.04 6.26 -14.77
C TYR A 10 -2.31 6.86 -13.57
N ILE A 11 -3.06 7.54 -12.71
CA ILE A 11 -2.54 8.18 -11.50
C ILE A 11 -3.28 7.55 -10.33
N ASP A 12 -2.53 6.87 -9.47
CA ASP A 12 -3.01 6.36 -8.19
C ASP A 12 -2.25 7.11 -7.08
N PRO A 13 -2.93 7.71 -6.09
CA PRO A 13 -2.26 8.28 -4.93
C PRO A 13 -1.39 7.22 -4.22
N ALA A 14 -0.32 7.69 -3.60
CA ALA A 14 0.46 6.83 -2.71
C ALA A 14 -0.34 6.61 -1.41
N VAL A 15 -0.21 5.43 -0.81
CA VAL A 15 -0.85 5.07 0.46
C VAL A 15 0.20 4.89 1.54
N ALA A 16 -0.14 5.21 2.79
CA ALA A 16 0.73 4.99 3.93
C ALA A 16 0.84 3.50 4.26
N THR A 17 2.07 2.99 4.41
CA THR A 17 2.39 1.60 4.81
C THR A 17 3.16 1.53 6.13
N GLY A 18 3.46 2.70 6.71
CA GLY A 18 4.17 2.84 7.97
C GLY A 18 4.37 4.30 8.31
N TYR A 19 4.99 4.55 9.47
CA TYR A 19 5.31 5.88 9.97
C TYR A 19 6.63 5.87 10.72
N ILE A 20 7.42 6.93 10.55
CA ILE A 20 8.62 7.21 11.36
C ILE A 20 8.28 8.30 12.36
N TYR A 21 8.56 8.03 13.63
CA TYR A 21 8.38 8.96 14.74
C TYR A 21 9.74 9.44 15.22
N GLN A 22 9.87 10.74 15.42
CA GLN A 22 11.12 11.36 15.87
C GLN A 22 10.81 12.51 16.81
N THR A 23 11.50 12.59 17.94
CA THR A 23 11.44 13.75 18.84
C THR A 23 12.28 14.90 18.29
N GLY A 24 11.89 16.14 18.59
CA GLY A 24 12.73 17.29 18.26
C GLY A 24 13.99 17.34 19.14
N ALA A 25 15.03 18.01 18.64
CA ALA A 25 16.30 18.11 19.36
C ALA A 25 16.11 18.72 20.76
N GLY A 26 16.50 17.98 21.80
CA GLY A 26 16.37 18.39 23.21
C GLY A 26 14.97 18.20 23.82
N ASN A 27 14.01 17.64 23.07
CA ASN A 27 12.72 17.22 23.62
C ASN A 27 12.85 15.91 24.41
N PRO A 28 11.92 15.61 25.34
CA PRO A 28 11.90 14.33 26.04
C PRO A 28 11.71 13.17 25.07
N ASN A 29 12.35 12.04 25.36
CA ASN A 29 12.18 10.78 24.64
C ASN A 29 10.77 10.22 24.81
N PHE A 30 10.34 9.42 23.83
CA PHE A 30 9.13 8.60 23.94
C PHE A 30 9.34 7.51 24.99
N ALA A 31 8.43 7.41 25.96
CA ALA A 31 8.43 6.39 27.00
C ALA A 31 7.61 5.17 26.60
N SER A 32 6.47 5.38 25.94
CA SER A 32 5.62 4.30 25.44
C SER A 32 4.88 4.68 24.16
N VAL A 33 4.43 3.66 23.44
CA VAL A 33 3.56 3.79 22.26
C VAL A 33 2.40 2.80 22.34
N GLU A 34 1.23 3.23 21.90
CA GLU A 34 0.08 2.36 21.62
C GLU A 34 -0.44 2.69 20.22
N LEU A 35 -0.44 1.67 19.34
CA LEU A 35 -0.79 1.81 17.93
C LEU A 35 -2.28 1.49 17.72
N PRO A 36 -3.00 2.25 16.89
CA PRO A 36 -4.45 2.12 16.76
C PRO A 36 -4.86 0.82 16.06
N ASP A 37 -6.05 0.30 16.36
CA ASP A 37 -6.73 -0.66 15.48
C ASP A 37 -7.41 0.05 14.30
N ILE A 38 -6.79 -0.06 13.12
CA ILE A 38 -7.31 0.45 11.84
C ILE A 38 -7.97 -0.64 10.99
N GLY A 39 -8.19 -1.84 11.54
CA GLY A 39 -8.63 -3.01 10.79
C GLY A 39 -7.50 -3.72 10.03
N ASN A 40 -6.25 -3.56 10.50
CA ASN A 40 -5.08 -4.21 9.89
C ASN A 40 -5.15 -5.73 10.10
N PRO A 41 -4.96 -6.57 9.06
CA PRO A 41 -5.08 -8.02 9.21
C PRO A 41 -3.93 -8.65 10.00
N ASN A 42 -2.79 -7.96 10.08
CA ASN A 42 -1.59 -8.40 10.79
C ASN A 42 -1.17 -7.38 11.86
N PRO A 43 -0.42 -7.80 12.89
CA PRO A 43 0.24 -6.87 13.80
C PRO A 43 1.20 -5.91 13.07
N TYR A 44 1.53 -4.81 13.73
CA TYR A 44 2.55 -3.89 13.26
C TYR A 44 3.95 -4.43 13.54
N ASP A 45 4.92 -4.03 12.72
CA ASP A 45 6.33 -4.26 13.01
C ASP A 45 6.94 -2.99 13.61
N LEU A 46 7.53 -3.11 14.80
CA LEU A 46 8.17 -2.01 15.51
C LEU A 46 9.70 -2.12 15.37
N TYR A 47 10.32 -1.02 14.95
CA TYR A 47 11.76 -0.89 14.81
C TYR A 47 12.26 0.27 15.66
N LEU A 48 13.42 0.10 16.31
CA LEU A 48 14.05 1.14 17.13
C LEU A 48 15.31 1.67 16.47
N TRP A 49 15.55 2.97 16.60
CA TRP A 49 16.76 3.59 16.09
C TRP A 49 17.96 3.29 17.00
N ASN A 50 19.04 2.75 16.45
CA ASN A 50 20.26 2.43 17.19
C ASN A 50 21.39 3.48 17.05
N GLY A 51 21.09 4.64 16.43
CA GLY A 51 22.10 5.65 16.07
C GLY A 51 22.60 5.57 14.63
N SER A 52 22.34 4.46 13.92
CA SER A 52 22.74 4.27 12.52
C SER A 52 21.64 3.70 11.62
N ALA A 53 20.75 2.88 12.16
CA ALA A 53 19.66 2.25 11.42
C ALA A 53 18.49 1.94 12.34
N PHE A 54 17.30 1.82 11.75
CA PHE A 54 16.16 1.17 12.38
C PHE A 54 16.40 -0.34 12.44
N VAL A 55 16.33 -0.92 13.63
CA VAL A 55 16.50 -2.35 13.87
C VAL A 55 15.20 -2.91 14.41
N PHE A 56 14.76 -4.03 13.84
CA PHE A 56 13.55 -4.72 14.28
C PHE A 56 13.65 -5.05 15.77
N ASP A 57 12.61 -4.71 16.51
CA ASP A 57 12.50 -4.99 17.94
C ASP A 57 11.42 -6.05 18.19
N THR A 58 10.18 -5.78 17.79
CA THR A 58 9.05 -6.70 18.02
C THR A 58 7.93 -6.50 17.01
N THR A 59 7.06 -7.50 16.91
CA THR A 59 5.70 -7.29 16.40
C THR A 59 4.81 -6.75 17.52
N LEU A 60 3.99 -5.73 17.24
CA LEU A 60 3.11 -5.09 18.19
C LEU A 60 1.65 -5.19 17.69
N ALA A 61 0.80 -5.83 18.49
CA ALA A 61 -0.64 -5.84 18.21
C ALA A 61 -1.24 -4.45 18.40
N ALA A 62 -2.32 -4.16 17.67
CA ALA A 62 -3.10 -2.94 17.87
C ALA A 62 -3.65 -2.86 19.31
N ASP A 63 -3.88 -1.63 19.77
CA ASP A 63 -4.42 -1.29 21.10
C ASP A 63 -3.64 -1.95 22.25
N THR A 64 -2.34 -2.20 22.02
CA THR A 64 -1.43 -2.76 23.01
C THR A 64 -0.35 -1.73 23.33
N LEU A 65 -0.24 -1.38 24.62
CA LEU A 65 0.80 -0.50 25.11
C LEU A 65 2.17 -1.19 25.06
N PHE A 66 3.12 -0.57 24.39
CA PHE A 66 4.52 -0.96 24.37
C PHE A 66 5.36 0.07 25.14
N ASP A 67 6.09 -0.40 26.15
CA ASP A 67 7.00 0.40 26.98
C ASP A 67 8.43 0.25 26.44
N PHE A 68 9.07 1.37 26.09
CA PHE A 68 10.44 1.37 25.56
C PHE A 68 11.51 1.11 26.64
N GLY A 69 11.11 1.10 27.90
CA GLY A 69 11.99 0.91 29.05
C GLY A 69 12.75 2.17 29.45
N PRO A 70 13.65 2.05 30.44
CA PRO A 70 14.31 3.20 31.06
C PRO A 70 15.05 4.08 30.06
N GLY A 71 14.71 5.37 30.03
CA GLY A 71 15.33 6.36 29.14
C GLY A 71 14.65 6.50 27.78
N GLY A 72 13.70 5.63 27.46
CA GLY A 72 12.88 5.71 26.24
C GLY A 72 13.68 5.70 24.93
N VAL A 73 13.02 6.12 23.85
CA VAL A 73 13.64 6.29 22.53
C VAL A 73 13.35 7.67 21.95
N SER A 74 14.31 8.24 21.22
CA SER A 74 14.09 9.48 20.47
C SER A 74 13.44 9.23 19.11
N GLU A 75 13.62 8.02 18.56
CA GLU A 75 13.18 7.65 17.22
C GLU A 75 12.71 6.18 17.19
N PHE A 76 11.58 5.93 16.55
CA PHE A 76 11.09 4.58 16.24
C PHE A 76 10.31 4.58 14.92
N GLU A 77 10.28 3.42 14.27
CA GLU A 77 9.59 3.20 13.00
C GLU A 77 8.54 2.11 13.17
N VAL A 78 7.36 2.36 12.59
CA VAL A 78 6.24 1.44 12.56
C VAL A 78 6.00 1.05 11.10
N LEU A 79 6.04 -0.24 10.81
CA LEU A 79 5.69 -0.81 9.52
C LEU A 79 4.51 -1.78 9.66
N GLY A 80 4.09 -2.36 8.53
CA GLY A 80 3.11 -3.44 8.51
C GLY A 80 1.67 -2.96 8.31
N ILE A 81 1.44 -1.69 7.99
CA ILE A 81 0.12 -1.22 7.55
C ILE A 81 -0.18 -1.83 6.17
N ASP A 82 -1.30 -2.52 6.06
CA ASP A 82 -1.76 -3.10 4.79
C ASP A 82 -2.10 -2.00 3.77
N PRO A 83 -1.41 -1.95 2.61
CA PRO A 83 -1.72 -0.99 1.56
C PRO A 83 -3.18 -1.04 1.08
N ALA A 84 -3.85 -2.18 1.20
CA ALA A 84 -5.25 -2.35 0.81
C ALA A 84 -6.23 -1.54 1.67
N LEU A 85 -5.81 -1.09 2.87
CA LEU A 85 -6.60 -0.17 3.70
C LEU A 85 -6.66 1.24 3.11
N GLY A 86 -5.78 1.58 2.16
CA GLY A 86 -5.85 2.84 1.43
C GLY A 86 -5.68 4.08 2.31
N LEU A 87 -4.84 3.99 3.34
CA LEU A 87 -4.58 5.11 4.24
C LEU A 87 -3.96 6.27 3.49
N ASP A 88 -4.65 7.41 3.51
CA ASP A 88 -4.18 8.67 2.94
C ASP A 88 -3.04 9.23 3.79
N PRO A 89 -1.80 9.33 3.27
CA PRO A 89 -0.65 9.83 4.02
C PRO A 89 -0.76 11.32 4.39
N ASP A 90 -1.62 12.09 3.71
CA ASP A 90 -1.84 13.51 4.01
C ASP A 90 -2.95 13.72 5.07
N ASN A 91 -3.67 12.66 5.45
CA ASN A 91 -4.69 12.72 6.48
C ASN A 91 -4.10 12.50 7.88
N THR A 92 -3.89 13.59 8.62
CA THR A 92 -3.32 13.59 9.97
C THR A 92 -4.16 12.88 11.04
N THR A 93 -5.35 12.38 10.70
CA THR A 93 -6.25 11.66 11.62
C THR A 93 -6.45 10.20 11.24
N ALA A 94 -5.80 9.73 10.18
CA ALA A 94 -5.98 8.38 9.66
C ALA A 94 -5.25 7.30 10.48
N PHE A 95 -4.25 7.70 11.27
CA PHE A 95 -3.47 6.83 12.15
C PHE A 95 -3.19 7.55 13.47
N ILE A 96 -4.13 7.50 14.40
CA ILE A 96 -4.01 8.21 15.69
C ILE A 96 -3.21 7.35 16.65
N THR A 97 -1.96 7.71 16.89
CA THR A 97 -1.06 7.00 17.81
C THR A 97 -1.04 7.66 19.19
N ALA A 98 -1.15 6.85 20.25
CA ALA A 98 -1.00 7.32 21.61
C ALA A 98 0.47 7.18 22.05
N LEU A 99 1.05 8.27 22.56
CA LEU A 99 2.45 8.36 22.97
C LEU A 99 2.54 8.93 24.39
N THR A 100 3.48 8.39 25.17
CA THR A 100 3.90 9.00 26.44
C THR A 100 5.38 9.38 26.38
N PHE A 101 5.84 10.19 27.33
CA PHE A 101 7.19 10.78 27.32
C PHE A 101 7.87 10.60 28.68
N GLU A 102 9.20 10.44 28.64
CA GLU A 102 10.03 10.20 29.83
C GLU A 102 10.04 11.38 30.82
N SER A 103 9.75 12.59 30.35
CA SER A 103 9.72 13.78 31.21
C SER A 103 8.88 14.90 30.60
N ALA A 104 8.58 15.91 31.40
CA ALA A 104 7.92 17.12 30.94
C ALA A 104 8.86 17.94 30.02
N GLY A 105 8.31 18.49 28.94
CA GLY A 105 9.03 19.34 28.01
C GLY A 105 8.17 19.69 26.80
N ASP A 106 8.76 20.42 25.86
CA ASP A 106 8.12 20.68 24.57
C ASP A 106 8.10 19.41 23.71
N PHE A 107 7.14 19.30 22.82
CA PHE A 107 7.15 18.30 21.75
C PHE A 107 7.13 19.00 20.40
N THR A 108 8.27 18.97 19.71
CA THR A 108 8.42 19.48 18.33
C THR A 108 8.77 18.35 17.37
N GLY A 109 8.44 17.12 17.76
CA GLY A 109 8.69 15.92 16.98
C GLY A 109 7.80 15.80 15.75
N THR A 110 8.07 14.77 14.96
CA THR A 110 7.37 14.48 13.71
C THR A 110 6.81 13.08 13.69
N MET A 111 5.73 12.91 12.93
CA MET A 111 5.21 11.63 12.46
C MET A 111 5.21 11.69 10.93
N THR A 112 6.13 10.95 10.30
CA THR A 112 6.36 11.02 8.85
C THR A 112 5.86 9.76 8.18
N PRO A 113 4.93 9.84 7.20
CA PRO A 113 4.41 8.65 6.52
C PRO A 113 5.46 8.00 5.62
N ILE A 114 5.53 6.67 5.66
CA ILE A 114 6.21 5.84 4.67
C ILE A 114 5.16 5.45 3.64
N THR A 115 5.36 5.85 2.39
CA THR A 115 4.36 5.68 1.33
C THR A 115 4.75 4.65 0.28
N THR A 116 3.78 3.89 -0.21
CA THR A 116 3.95 3.06 -1.41
C THR A 116 2.97 3.47 -2.51
N ASN A 117 3.44 3.47 -3.76
CA ASN A 117 2.57 3.66 -4.92
C ASN A 117 1.95 2.31 -5.28
N VAL A 118 0.63 2.20 -5.18
CA VAL A 118 -0.10 1.04 -5.70
C VAL A 118 -0.25 1.26 -7.21
N SER A 119 0.61 0.66 -8.02
CA SER A 119 0.40 0.74 -9.47
C SER A 119 -0.76 -0.16 -9.86
N ALA A 120 -1.79 0.40 -10.49
CA ALA A 120 -2.88 -0.38 -11.08
C ALA A 120 -2.30 -1.51 -11.94
N VAL A 121 -2.64 -2.75 -11.58
CA VAL A 121 -2.23 -3.95 -12.33
C VAL A 121 -2.69 -3.79 -13.77
N PRO A 122 -1.78 -3.86 -14.77
CA PRO A 122 -2.19 -3.83 -16.18
C PRO A 122 -3.21 -4.94 -16.41
N GLU A 123 -4.36 -4.60 -17.00
CA GLU A 123 -5.41 -5.58 -17.28
C GLU A 123 -4.79 -6.82 -17.95
N PRO A 124 -5.05 -8.03 -17.43
CA PRO A 124 -4.33 -9.20 -17.88
C PRO A 124 -4.58 -9.43 -19.38
N ALA A 125 -3.53 -9.87 -20.08
CA ALA A 125 -3.58 -10.23 -21.51
C ALA A 125 -4.66 -11.27 -21.84
N SER A 126 -5.32 -11.86 -20.84
CA SER A 126 -6.51 -12.70 -20.98
C SER A 126 -7.64 -12.02 -21.75
N LEU A 127 -7.82 -10.69 -21.67
CA LEU A 127 -8.80 -10.00 -22.54
C LEU A 127 -8.39 -10.04 -24.02
N ALA A 128 -7.10 -9.87 -24.31
CA ALA A 128 -6.58 -10.00 -25.68
C ALA A 128 -6.63 -11.44 -26.19
N VAL A 129 -6.36 -12.43 -25.33
CA VAL A 129 -6.47 -13.87 -25.65
C VAL A 129 -7.93 -14.28 -25.85
N PHE A 130 -8.85 -13.77 -25.03
CA PHE A 130 -10.28 -14.02 -25.17
C PHE A 130 -10.84 -13.41 -26.47
N ALA A 131 -10.48 -12.16 -26.76
CA ALA A 131 -10.88 -11.50 -28.00
C ALA A 131 -10.32 -12.22 -29.25
N SER A 132 -9.06 -12.65 -29.21
CA SER A 132 -8.46 -13.41 -30.32
C SER A 132 -9.08 -14.81 -30.48
N GLY A 133 -9.45 -15.48 -29.40
CA GLY A 133 -10.18 -16.74 -29.42
C GLY A 133 -11.56 -16.62 -30.09
N LEU A 134 -12.33 -15.58 -29.75
CA LEU A 134 -13.64 -15.31 -30.38
C LEU A 134 -13.51 -15.03 -31.88
N LEU A 135 -12.50 -14.27 -32.29
CA LEU A 135 -12.23 -13.98 -33.70
C LEU A 135 -11.85 -15.26 -34.47
N GLY A 136 -11.00 -16.11 -33.88
CA GLY A 136 -10.60 -17.40 -34.47
C GLY A 136 -11.79 -18.34 -34.70
N LEU A 137 -12.69 -18.46 -33.72
CA LEU A 137 -13.91 -19.27 -33.83
C LEU A 137 -14.88 -18.73 -34.89
N GLY A 138 -15.02 -17.40 -35.01
CA GLY A 138 -15.85 -16.76 -36.02
C GLY A 138 -15.38 -17.05 -37.46
N VAL A 139 -14.07 -17.04 -37.70
CA VAL A 139 -13.48 -17.37 -39.01
C VAL A 139 -13.71 -18.85 -39.37
N ILE A 140 -13.55 -19.76 -38.42
CA ILE A 140 -13.78 -21.20 -38.63
C ILE A 140 -15.25 -21.47 -38.99
N ARG A 141 -16.20 -20.79 -38.33
CA ARG A 141 -17.64 -20.96 -38.58
C ARG A 141 -18.05 -20.47 -39.97
N ARG A 142 -17.45 -19.38 -40.47
CA ARG A 142 -17.72 -18.86 -41.83
C ARG A 142 -17.24 -19.82 -42.93
N ARG A 143 -16.14 -20.54 -42.74
CA ARG A 143 -15.62 -21.50 -43.73
C ARG A 143 -16.49 -22.74 -43.90
N ARG A 144 -17.30 -23.09 -42.90
CA ARG A 144 -18.22 -24.24 -42.96
C ARG A 144 -19.58 -23.93 -43.58
N ALA A 145 -19.88 -22.66 -43.86
CA ALA A 145 -21.18 -22.21 -44.37
C ALA A 145 -21.20 -21.99 -45.90
N VAL A 146 -20.21 -22.49 -46.65
CA VAL A 146 -20.28 -22.48 -48.13
C VAL A 146 -21.39 -23.46 -48.56
N PRO A 147 -22.50 -23.00 -49.18
CA PRO A 147 -23.61 -23.88 -49.52
C PRO A 147 -23.23 -24.78 -50.70
N SER A 148 -23.49 -26.09 -50.57
CA SER A 148 -23.55 -26.99 -51.72
C SER A 148 -24.66 -26.50 -52.64
N ARG A 149 -24.26 -25.86 -53.75
CA ARG A 149 -25.18 -25.40 -54.79
C ARG A 149 -25.65 -26.62 -55.59
N SER A 150 -26.88 -27.03 -55.31
CA SER A 150 -27.65 -27.92 -56.18
C SER A 150 -27.74 -27.31 -57.59
N GLY A 151 -27.48 -28.13 -58.61
CA GLY A 151 -27.65 -27.80 -60.02
C GLY A 151 -28.13 -29.03 -60.81
N PRO A 152 -28.98 -28.86 -61.83
CA PRO A 152 -30.12 -29.75 -62.11
C PRO A 152 -29.86 -30.91 -63.09
N SER A 153 -30.83 -31.85 -63.13
CA SER A 153 -31.01 -32.95 -64.11
C SER A 153 -31.00 -32.52 -65.58
N ILE A 154 -30.87 -33.52 -66.48
CA ILE A 154 -31.19 -33.64 -67.93
C ILE A 154 -29.96 -34.34 -68.58
N LEU A 155 -30.01 -35.51 -69.23
CA LEU A 155 -31.02 -36.40 -69.81
C LEU A 155 -30.55 -37.86 -69.65
#